data_AF-A0A1V4RAF4-F1
#
_entry.id   AF-A0A1V4RAF4-F1
#
_cell.length_a   1.000
_cell.length_b   1.000
_cell.length_c   1.000
_cell.angle_alpha   90.00
_cell.angle_beta   90.00
_cell.angle_gamma   90.00
#
_symmetry.space_group_name_H-M   'P 1'
#
loop_
_entity.id
_entity.type
_entity.pdbx_description
1 polymer ?
#
loop_
_entity_poly.entity_id
_entity_poly.type
_entity_poly.pdbx_seq_one_letter_code
_entity_poly.pdbx_strand_id
1 'polypeptide(L)' 'MEYKRKIFGYECDIYGHLNNANYLHLYEEARADALEQMKMPVRKFAEFGYHIYITNIELKFI' A
#
# COMPACT_ATOMS: atom_id res chain seq x y z
N MET A 1 13.37 5.12 2.96
CA MET A 1 12.91 4.92 1.58
C MET A 1 11.68 5.78 1.38
N GLU A 2 11.57 6.45 0.24
CA GLU A 2 10.46 7.36 -0.07
C GLU A 2 9.69 6.75 -1.25
N TYR A 3 8.37 6.53 -1.08
CA TYR A 3 7.50 6.02 -2.14
C TYR A 3 6.79 7.18 -2.82
N LYS A 4 6.84 7.25 -4.16
CA LYS A 4 6.19 8.30 -4.96
C LYS A 4 5.37 7.68 -6.07
N ARG A 5 4.14 8.14 -6.19
CA ARG A 5 3.19 7.72 -7.21
C ARG A 5 2.32 8.91 -7.62
N LYS A 6 1.96 8.95 -8.90
CA LYS A 6 0.94 9.88 -9.41
C LYS A 6 -0.45 9.37 -9.05
N ILE A 7 -1.31 10.26 -8.56
CA ILE A 7 -2.74 9.98 -8.39
C ILE A 7 -3.45 10.21 -9.72
N PHE A 8 -4.25 9.25 -10.14
CA PHE A 8 -5.06 9.35 -11.35
C PHE A 8 -6.52 9.69 -11.03
N GLY A 9 -7.19 10.39 -11.95
CA GLY A 9 -8.55 10.89 -11.70
C GLY A 9 -9.60 9.81 -11.44
N TYR A 10 -9.39 8.57 -11.92
CA TYR A 10 -10.31 7.46 -11.64
C TYR A 10 -10.23 6.95 -10.20
N GLU A 11 -9.21 7.35 -9.45
CA GLU A 11 -9.05 7.04 -8.03
C GLU A 11 -9.69 8.10 -7.15
N CYS A 12 -10.03 9.25 -7.73
CA CYS A 12 -10.70 10.31 -7.04
C CYS A 12 -12.20 10.05 -6.95
N ASP A 13 -12.80 10.57 -5.88
CA ASP A 13 -14.25 10.59 -5.72
C ASP A 13 -14.91 11.73 -6.53
N ILE A 14 -16.22 11.85 -6.39
CA ILE A 14 -17.03 12.88 -7.07
C ILE A 14 -16.62 14.32 -6.71
N TYR A 15 -15.90 14.51 -5.60
CA TYR A 15 -15.42 15.82 -5.14
C TYR A 15 -14.02 16.13 -5.68
N GLY A 16 -13.40 15.20 -6.43
CA GLY A 16 -12.09 15.39 -7.04
C GLY A 16 -10.92 15.12 -6.10
N HIS A 17 -11.18 14.70 -4.86
CA HIS A 17 -10.14 14.26 -3.94
C HIS A 17 -9.93 12.75 -4.07
N LEU A 18 -8.74 12.27 -3.69
CA LEU A 18 -8.50 10.83 -3.64
C LEU A 18 -9.54 10.19 -2.71
N ASN A 19 -10.17 9.11 -3.18
CA ASN A 19 -11.11 8.38 -2.34
C ASN A 19 -10.41 7.85 -1.08
N ASN A 20 -11.06 7.97 0.08
CA ASN A 20 -10.49 7.54 1.37
C ASN A 20 -9.99 6.09 1.39
N ALA A 21 -10.67 5.16 0.70
CA ALA A 21 -10.26 3.76 0.61
C ALA A 21 -8.97 3.59 -0.21
N ASN A 22 -8.76 4.43 -1.22
CA ASN A 22 -7.57 4.37 -2.07
C ASN A 22 -6.29 4.78 -1.34
N TYR A 23 -6.38 5.51 -0.22
CA TYR A 23 -5.21 5.75 0.64
C TYR A 23 -4.64 4.46 1.21
N LEU A 24 -5.49 3.49 1.58
CA LEU A 24 -5.00 2.19 2.05
C LEU A 24 -4.18 1.48 0.97
N HIS A 25 -4.66 1.48 -0.28
CA HIS A 25 -3.93 0.90 -1.39
C HIS A 25 -2.56 1.56 -1.60
N LEU A 26 -2.45 2.89 -1.44
CA LEU A 26 -1.15 3.57 -1.47
C LEU A 26 -0.17 3.04 -0.41
N TYR A 27 -0.65 2.82 0.81
CA TYR A 27 0.19 2.26 1.89
C TYR A 27 0.58 0.81 1.62
N GLU A 28 -0.30 0.01 1.04
CA GLU A 28 0.01 -1.37 0.66
C GLU A 28 1.04 -1.45 -0.46
N GLU A 29 0.90 -0.61 -1.48
CA GLU A 29 1.88 -0.50 -2.57
C GLU A 29 3.24 -0.05 -2.06
N ALA A 30 3.27 0.99 -1.21
CA ALA A 30 4.51 1.46 -0.59
C ALA A 30 5.18 0.38 0.27
N ARG A 31 4.38 -0.40 1.01
CA ARG A 31 4.88 -1.55 1.79
C ARG A 31 5.45 -2.64 0.88
N ALA A 32 4.77 -2.96 -0.22
CA ALA A 32 5.25 -3.94 -1.19
C ALA A 32 6.57 -3.50 -1.84
N ASP A 33 6.65 -2.24 -2.29
CA ASP A 33 7.85 -1.63 -2.86
C ASP A 33 9.03 -1.64 -1.88
N ALA A 34 8.80 -1.31 -0.60
CA ALA A 34 9.83 -1.40 0.43
C ALA A 34 10.36 -2.84 0.62
N LEU A 35 9.46 -3.83 0.62
CA LEU A 35 9.83 -5.25 0.73
C LEU A 35 10.64 -5.74 -0.48
N GLU A 36 10.29 -5.30 -1.69
CA GLU A 36 11.05 -5.58 -2.91
C GLU A 36 12.47 -4.99 -2.81
N GLN A 37 12.60 -3.73 -2.37
CA GLN A 37 13.91 -3.08 -2.19
C GLN A 37 14.78 -3.77 -1.12
N MET A 38 14.15 -4.36 -0.10
CA MET A 38 14.82 -5.20 0.90
C MET A 38 15.17 -6.61 0.39
N LYS A 39 14.87 -6.94 -0.88
CA LYS A 39 15.01 -8.27 -1.48
C LYS A 39 14.22 -9.36 -0.72
N MET A 40 13.15 -8.96 -0.05
CA MET A 40 12.25 -9.81 0.73
C MET A 40 10.79 -9.61 0.29
N PRO A 41 10.45 -9.89 -0.98
CA PRO A 41 9.07 -9.78 -1.43
C PRO A 41 8.14 -10.74 -0.68
N VAL A 42 6.84 -10.46 -0.70
CA VAL A 42 5.81 -11.30 -0.04
C VAL A 42 5.92 -12.77 -0.47
N ARG A 43 6.26 -13.02 -1.74
CA ARG A 43 6.48 -14.38 -2.26
C ARG A 43 7.60 -15.13 -1.53
N LYS A 44 8.71 -14.48 -1.17
CA LYS A 44 9.79 -15.13 -0.42
C LYS A 44 9.33 -15.56 0.97
N PHE A 45 8.50 -14.77 1.63
CA PHE A 45 7.93 -15.18 2.91
C PHE A 45 7.11 -16.46 2.78
N ALA A 46 6.30 -16.58 1.72
CA ALA A 46 5.55 -17.80 1.44
C ALA A 46 6.47 -19.00 1.19
N GLU A 47 7.60 -18.82 0.48
CA GLU A 47 8.62 -19.87 0.28
C GLU A 47 9.26 -20.33 1.60
N PHE A 48 9.35 -19.43 2.59
CA PHE A 48 9.80 -19.75 3.95
C PHE A 48 8.70 -20.33 4.85
N GLY A 49 7.47 -20.48 4.34
CA GLY A 49 6.32 -20.98 5.11
C GLY A 49 5.64 -19.92 5.98
N TYR A 50 5.88 -18.63 5.72
CA TYR A 50 5.27 -17.52 6.45
C TYR A 50 4.25 -16.76 5.59
N HIS A 51 3.14 -16.37 6.21
CA HIS A 51 2.12 -15.52 5.60
C HIS A 51 1.90 -14.28 6.45
N ILE A 52 1.82 -13.12 5.79
CA ILE A 52 1.60 -11.83 6.44
C ILE A 52 0.14 -11.44 6.22
N TYR A 53 -0.57 -11.21 7.32
CA TYR A 53 -1.96 -10.76 7.31
C TYR A 53 -2.07 -9.43 8.06
N ILE A 54 -2.86 -8.51 7.50
CA ILE A 54 -3.15 -7.25 8.16
C ILE A 54 -4.29 -7.50 9.16
N THR A 55 -4.02 -7.27 10.44
CA THR A 55 -5.00 -7.49 11.53
C THR A 55 -5.71 -6.21 11.94
N ASN A 56 -5.10 -5.05 11.73
CA ASN A 56 -5.68 -3.76 12.02
C ASN A 56 -5.08 -2.67 11.12
N ILE A 57 -5.90 -1.69 10.76
CA ILE A 57 -5.52 -0.51 9.98
C ILE A 57 -6.21 0.69 10.61
N GLU A 58 -5.46 1.76 10.84
CA GLU A 58 -5.98 3.07 11.23
C GLU A 58 -5.39 4.13 10.30
N LEU A 59 -6.26 4.96 9.73
CA LEU A 59 -5.88 6.07 8.86
C LEU A 59 -6.50 7.36 9.40
N LYS A 60 -5.68 8.39 9.52
CA LYS A 60 -6.11 9.73 9.90
C LYS A 60 -5.90 10.68 8.73
N PHE A 61 -6.99 11.31 8.31
CA PHE A 61 -7.01 12.33 7.27
C PHE A 61 -6.97 13.71 7.93
N ILE A 62 -6.17 14.63 7.40
CA ILE A 62 -5.96 16.00 7.92
C ILE A 62 -6.63 16.99 6.98
#